data_AF-A0A238Y3Q5-F1
#
_entry.id   AF-A0A238Y3Q5-F1
#
_cell.length_a   1.000
_cell.length_b   1.000
_cell.length_c   1.000
_cell.angle_alpha   90.00
_cell.angle_beta   90.00
_cell.angle_gamma   90.00
#
_symmetry.space_group_name_H-M   'P 1'
#
loop_
_entity.id
_entity.type
_entity.pdbx_description
1 polymer ?
#
loop_
_entity_poly.entity_id
_entity_poly.type
_entity_poly.pdbx_seq_one_letter_code
_entity_poly.pdbx_strand_id
1 'polypeptide(L)'
;MKSFFIYLLLFILFFNVDVFGQKKINEKFKKETISRIDLLLKENYVFPDQAELISSLLNKSLKEGKFKKDELLDSFAIALTKEIRIVNNDKHLGIWSVFAPAKEHEPSNDDYQIY
;
A
#
# COMPACT_ATOMS: atom_id res chain seq x y z
N MET A 1 -26.36 -39.46 -17.87
CA MET A 1 -25.29 -38.98 -16.97
C MET A 1 -24.23 -38.13 -17.66
N LYS A 2 -23.77 -38.45 -18.87
CA LYS A 2 -22.76 -37.66 -19.61
C LYS A 2 -23.19 -36.22 -19.93
N SER A 3 -24.48 -36.02 -20.25
CA SER A 3 -25.03 -34.69 -20.54
C SER A 3 -25.04 -33.77 -19.32
N PHE A 4 -25.24 -34.32 -18.12
CA PHE A 4 -25.17 -33.54 -16.87
C PHE A 4 -23.75 -33.01 -16.61
N PHE A 5 -22.73 -33.81 -16.96
CA PHE A 5 -21.33 -33.41 -16.89
C PHE A 5 -20.98 -32.26 -17.85
N ILE A 6 -21.61 -32.23 -19.03
CA ILE A 6 -21.43 -31.14 -20.01
C ILE A 6 -22.06 -29.84 -19.52
N TYR A 7 -23.24 -29.88 -18.90
CA TYR A 7 -23.85 -28.68 -18.30
C TYR A 7 -23.07 -28.17 -17.08
N LEU A 8 -22.49 -29.07 -16.28
CA LEU A 8 -21.59 -28.71 -15.18
C LEU A 8 -20.32 -28.01 -15.69
N LEU A 9 -19.72 -28.52 -16.77
CA LEU A 9 -18.53 -27.94 -17.40
C LEU A 9 -18.82 -26.54 -18.00
N LEU A 10 -20.00 -26.37 -18.60
CA LEU A 10 -20.45 -25.07 -19.12
C LEU A 10 -20.74 -24.06 -18.01
N PHE A 11 -21.30 -24.50 -16.87
CA PHE A 11 -21.60 -23.62 -15.73
C PHE A 11 -20.35 -22.99 -15.11
N ILE A 12 -19.24 -23.74 -15.04
CA ILE A 12 -17.96 -23.27 -14.48
C ILE A 12 -17.30 -22.22 -15.38
N LEU A 13 -17.46 -22.31 -16.71
CA LEU A 13 -16.91 -21.33 -17.66
C LEU A 13 -17.57 -19.95 -17.60
N PHE A 14 -18.75 -19.83 -16.97
CA PHE A 14 -19.47 -18.56 -16.83
C PHE A 14 -19.24 -17.85 -15.49
N PHE A 15 -18.59 -18.48 -14.51
CA PHE A 15 -18.25 -17.85 -13.23
C PHE A 15 -16.99 -16.99 -13.34
N ASN A 16 -17.10 -15.82 -13.99
CA ASN A 16 -16.14 -14.73 -13.77
C ASN A 16 -16.53 -14.04 -12.45
N VAL A 17 -16.02 -14.56 -11.33
CA VAL A 17 -16.18 -13.91 -10.02
C VAL A 17 -15.26 -12.70 -10.00
N ASP A 18 -15.84 -11.56 -10.35
CA ASP A 18 -15.23 -10.26 -10.14
C ASP A 18 -15.19 -9.98 -8.63
N VAL A 19 -14.01 -10.17 -8.02
CA VAL A 19 -13.73 -9.87 -6.59
C VAL A 19 -13.73 -8.36 -6.40
N PHE A 20 -14.91 -7.74 -6.46
CA PHE A 20 -15.09 -6.29 -6.34
C PHE A 20 -15.49 -5.90 -4.93
N GLY A 21 -14.48 -5.71 -4.09
CA GLY A 21 -14.63 -5.07 -2.77
C GLY A 21 -13.48 -4.14 -2.41
N GLN A 22 -12.36 -4.14 -3.14
CA GLN A 22 -11.17 -3.36 -2.78
C GLN A 22 -11.04 -2.12 -3.66
N LYS A 23 -10.97 -0.95 -3.00
CA LYS A 23 -10.78 0.34 -3.67
C LYS A 23 -9.39 0.39 -4.31
N LYS A 24 -9.36 0.58 -5.64
CA LYS A 24 -8.10 0.77 -6.37
C LYS A 24 -7.44 2.10 -6.00
N ILE A 25 -6.13 2.08 -5.82
CA ILE A 25 -5.31 3.28 -5.63
C ILE A 25 -4.84 3.80 -6.99
N ASN A 26 -4.69 5.13 -7.10
CA ASN A 26 -4.26 5.78 -8.33
C ASN A 26 -2.82 6.33 -8.22
N GLU A 27 -2.27 6.80 -9.33
CA GLU A 27 -0.89 7.30 -9.38
C GLU A 27 -0.65 8.54 -8.50
N LYS A 28 -1.68 9.39 -8.33
CA LYS A 28 -1.62 10.54 -7.41
C LYS A 28 -1.39 10.06 -5.98
N PHE A 29 -2.17 9.08 -5.53
CA PHE A 29 -2.04 8.47 -4.21
C PHE A 29 -0.65 7.87 -3.99
N LYS A 30 -0.08 7.18 -4.99
CA LYS A 30 1.26 6.59 -4.88
C LYS A 30 2.33 7.67 -4.72
N LYS A 31 2.26 8.75 -5.51
CA LYS A 31 3.17 9.89 -5.43
C LYS A 31 3.10 10.61 -4.08
N GLU A 32 1.89 10.89 -3.60
CA GLU A 32 1.67 11.53 -2.31
C GLU A 32 2.17 10.65 -1.15
N THR A 33 1.91 9.34 -1.24
CA THR A 33 2.41 8.36 -0.25
C THR A 33 3.93 8.36 -0.16
N ILE A 34 4.63 8.28 -1.30
CA ILE A 34 6.10 8.30 -1.33
C ILE A 34 6.65 9.64 -0.80
N SER A 35 5.99 10.76 -1.13
CA SER A 35 6.36 12.07 -0.59
C SER A 35 6.20 12.13 0.93
N ARG A 36 5.15 11.49 1.47
CA ARG A 36 4.94 11.41 2.92
C ARG A 36 5.97 10.52 3.61
N ILE A 37 6.35 9.41 2.99
CA ILE A 37 7.40 8.52 3.49
C ILE A 37 8.73 9.28 3.58
N ASP A 38 9.09 10.07 2.56
CA ASP A 38 10.32 10.88 2.56
C ASP A 38 10.39 11.82 3.79
N LEU A 39 9.29 12.54 4.07
CA LEU A 39 9.21 13.40 5.26
C LEU A 39 9.36 12.59 6.55
N LEU A 40 8.62 11.49 6.70
CA LEU A 40 8.66 10.67 7.91
C LEU A 40 10.04 10.07 8.15
N LEU A 41 10.73 9.63 7.10
CA LEU A 41 12.09 9.09 7.21
C LEU A 41 13.08 10.17 7.66
N LYS A 42 13.03 11.36 7.06
CA LYS A 42 13.92 12.48 7.43
C LYS A 42 13.70 12.95 8.86
N GLU A 43 12.45 12.98 9.31
CA GLU A 43 12.09 13.49 10.64
C GLU A 43 12.34 12.47 11.76
N ASN A 44 12.19 11.16 11.48
CA ASN A 44 12.07 10.16 12.55
C ASN A 44 13.04 8.98 12.43
N TYR A 45 13.63 8.74 11.26
CA TYR A 45 14.48 7.56 11.08
C TYR A 45 15.88 7.80 11.65
N VAL A 46 16.34 6.88 12.49
CA VAL A 46 17.60 7.01 13.23
C VAL A 46 18.86 6.99 12.35
N PHE A 47 18.74 6.54 11.10
CA PHE A 47 19.83 6.49 10.12
C PHE A 47 19.59 7.49 8.98
N PRO A 48 20.00 8.77 9.12
CA PRO A 48 19.69 9.83 8.14
C PRO A 48 20.26 9.56 6.75
N ASP A 49 21.49 9.05 6.65
CA ASP A 49 22.10 8.71 5.35
C ASP A 49 21.30 7.63 4.62
N GLN A 50 20.78 6.65 5.38
CA GLN A 50 19.94 5.59 4.83
C GLN A 50 18.56 6.13 4.43
N ALA A 51 18.00 7.08 5.19
CA ALA A 51 16.76 7.76 4.84
C ALA A 51 16.87 8.44 3.46
N GLU A 52 17.94 9.18 3.20
CA GLU A 52 18.16 9.85 1.91
C GLU A 52 18.28 8.86 0.74
N LEU A 53 18.99 7.75 0.94
CA LEU A 53 19.12 6.69 -0.06
C LEU A 53 17.79 6.01 -0.35
N ILE A 54 16.99 5.72 0.69
CA ILE A 54 15.66 5.14 0.56
C ILE A 54 14.74 6.10 -0.21
N SER A 55 14.70 7.38 0.16
CA SER A 55 13.89 8.38 -0.52
C SER A 55 14.26 8.51 -2.00
N SER A 56 15.55 8.50 -2.31
CA SER A 56 16.05 8.54 -3.68
C SER A 56 15.62 7.29 -4.48
N LEU A 57 15.74 6.11 -3.88
CA LEU A 57 15.32 4.84 -4.47
C LEU A 57 13.81 4.83 -4.74
N LEU A 58 12.98 5.19 -3.76
CA LEU A 58 11.52 5.19 -3.93
C LEU A 58 11.07 6.13 -5.06
N ASN A 59 11.65 7.33 -5.13
CA ASN A 59 11.36 8.29 -6.20
C ASN A 59 11.78 7.77 -7.58
N LYS A 60 12.95 7.13 -7.67
CA LYS A 60 13.41 6.48 -8.89
C LYS A 60 12.45 5.36 -9.32
N SER A 61 12.10 4.46 -8.40
CA SER A 61 11.20 3.33 -8.66
C SER A 61 9.79 3.77 -9.06
N LEU A 62 9.31 4.89 -8.51
CA LEU A 62 8.07 5.52 -8.97
C LEU A 62 8.18 6.01 -10.42
N LYS A 63 9.24 6.74 -10.77
CA LYS A 63 9.47 7.26 -12.13
C LYS A 63 9.62 6.14 -13.17
N GLU A 64 10.27 5.05 -12.78
CA GLU A 64 10.43 3.85 -13.62
C GLU A 64 9.13 3.02 -13.74
N GLY A 65 8.07 3.40 -13.01
CA GLY A 65 6.78 2.73 -13.07
C GLY A 65 6.76 1.37 -12.37
N LYS A 66 7.69 1.12 -11.44
CA LYS A 66 7.81 -0.16 -10.72
C LYS A 66 6.52 -0.54 -9.98
N PHE A 67 5.77 0.47 -9.53
CA PHE A 67 4.53 0.31 -8.78
C PHE A 67 3.25 0.31 -9.65
N LYS A 68 3.35 0.33 -10.99
CA LYS A 68 2.17 0.42 -11.87
C LYS A 68 1.15 -0.69 -11.65
N LYS A 69 1.64 -1.91 -11.41
CA LYS A 69 0.81 -3.11 -11.18
C LYS A 69 0.20 -3.19 -9.77
N ASP A 70 0.67 -2.37 -8.84
CA ASP A 70 0.22 -2.38 -7.44
C ASP A 70 -1.02 -1.48 -7.31
N GLU A 71 -2.15 -1.99 -7.77
CA GLU A 71 -3.43 -1.26 -7.82
C GLU A 71 -4.18 -1.28 -6.49
N LEU A 72 -3.75 -2.11 -5.54
CA LEU A 72 -4.40 -2.30 -4.24
C LEU A 72 -3.49 -1.80 -3.12
N LEU A 73 -4.08 -1.27 -2.05
CA LEU A 73 -3.34 -0.68 -0.93
C LEU A 73 -2.34 -1.67 -0.32
N ASP A 74 -2.77 -2.91 -0.09
CA ASP A 74 -1.93 -3.97 0.47
C ASP A 74 -0.77 -4.32 -0.46
N SER A 75 -1.05 -4.49 -1.76
CA SER A 75 -0.01 -4.79 -2.75
C SER A 75 1.05 -3.70 -2.82
N PHE A 76 0.62 -2.44 -2.72
CA PHE A 76 1.52 -1.29 -2.74
C PHE A 76 2.34 -1.17 -1.46
N ALA A 77 1.74 -1.39 -0.29
CA ALA A 77 2.45 -1.41 0.99
C ALA A 77 3.55 -2.50 1.05
N ILE A 78 3.23 -3.70 0.55
CA ILE A 78 4.20 -4.81 0.42
C ILE A 78 5.32 -4.42 -0.54
N ALA A 79 4.98 -3.86 -1.71
CA ALA A 79 5.97 -3.44 -2.71
C ALA A 79 6.91 -2.36 -2.16
N LEU A 80 6.38 -1.35 -1.46
CA LEU A 80 7.18 -0.31 -0.82
C LEU A 80 8.09 -0.89 0.27
N THR A 81 7.58 -1.77 1.13
CA THR A 81 8.40 -2.43 2.18
C THR A 81 9.55 -3.23 1.58
N LYS A 82 9.29 -3.95 0.48
CA LYS A 82 10.35 -4.66 -0.24
C LYS A 82 11.39 -3.68 -0.81
N GLU A 83 10.94 -2.55 -1.34
CA GLU A 83 11.80 -1.55 -1.95
C GLU A 83 12.74 -0.89 -0.95
N ILE A 84 12.22 -0.39 0.18
CA ILE A 84 13.05 0.30 1.18
C ILE A 84 14.10 -0.62 1.79
N ARG A 85 13.80 -1.91 1.93
CA ARG A 85 14.71 -2.90 2.52
C ARG A 85 15.86 -3.30 1.61
N ILE A 86 15.84 -2.95 0.32
CA ILE A 86 16.99 -3.14 -0.57
C ILE A 86 18.19 -2.34 -0.06
N VAL A 87 17.96 -1.19 0.56
CA VAL A 87 19.00 -0.26 1.00
C VAL A 87 19.61 -0.69 2.33
N ASN A 88 18.77 -0.95 3.34
CA ASN A 88 19.22 -1.09 4.73
C ASN A 88 19.04 -2.51 5.32
N ASN A 89 18.27 -3.38 4.67
CA ASN A 89 17.83 -4.68 5.20
C ASN A 89 17.20 -4.62 6.62
N ASP A 90 16.64 -3.46 7.00
CA ASP A 90 16.06 -3.22 8.31
C ASP A 90 14.67 -3.85 8.40
N LYS A 91 14.52 -4.83 9.31
CA LYS A 91 13.25 -5.54 9.52
C LYS A 91 12.26 -4.75 10.38
N HIS A 92 12.71 -3.72 11.09
CA HIS A 92 11.87 -2.84 11.90
C HIS A 92 11.26 -1.72 11.06
N LEU A 93 11.91 -1.34 9.95
CA LEU A 93 11.34 -0.41 8.98
C LEU A 93 10.40 -1.16 8.01
N GLY A 94 9.12 -0.79 8.02
CA GLY A 94 8.10 -1.41 7.19
C GLY A 94 6.89 -0.50 6.97
N ILE A 95 6.22 -0.69 5.85
CA ILE A 95 5.04 0.07 5.44
C ILE A 95 3.85 -0.87 5.44
N TRP A 96 2.82 -0.46 6.17
CA TRP A 96 1.62 -1.27 6.39
C TRP A 96 0.40 -0.50 5.89
N SER A 97 -0.50 -1.20 5.22
CA SER A 97 -1.83 -0.69 4.96
C SER A 97 -2.60 -0.68 6.28
N VAL A 98 -3.12 0.48 6.66
CA VAL A 98 -4.03 0.60 7.80
C VAL A 98 -5.43 0.80 7.26
N PHE A 99 -6.36 -0.08 7.65
CA PHE A 99 -7.78 0.22 7.52
C PHE A 99 -8.12 1.25 8.59
N ALA A 100 -8.00 2.53 8.26
CA ALA A 100 -8.65 3.54 9.06
C ALA A 100 -10.15 3.44 8.76
N PRO A 101 -11.02 3.08 9.73
CA PRO A 101 -12.44 3.29 9.53
C PRO A 101 -12.64 4.75 9.14
N ALA A 102 -13.54 5.01 8.18
CA ALA A 102 -13.86 6.38 7.79
C ALA A 102 -14.14 7.16 9.08
N LYS A 103 -13.32 8.19 9.36
CA LYS A 103 -13.55 9.03 10.54
C LYS A 103 -14.97 9.55 10.43
N GLU A 104 -15.88 9.08 11.27
CA GLU A 104 -17.04 9.89 11.61
C GLU A 104 -16.47 11.21 12.12
N HIS A 105 -17.05 12.33 11.69
CA HIS A 105 -16.62 13.65 12.10
C HIS A 105 -16.66 13.74 13.64
N GLU A 106 -15.52 13.49 14.30
CA GLU A 106 -15.39 13.73 15.73
C GLU A 106 -15.31 15.25 15.95
N PRO A 107 -16.19 15.82 16.79
CA PRO A 107 -16.09 17.23 17.16
C PRO A 107 -14.77 17.45 17.91
N SER A 108 -14.07 18.53 17.57
CA SER A 108 -12.81 18.93 18.20
C SER A 108 -12.98 19.05 19.71
N ASN A 109 -12.30 18.21 20.47
CA ASN A 109 -12.18 18.35 21.92
C ASN A 109 -10.69 18.52 22.23
N ASP A 110 -10.23 19.77 22.10
CA ASP A 110 -9.13 20.27 22.92
C ASP A 110 -9.58 20.16 24.38
N ASP A 111 -9.19 19.09 25.07
CA ASP A 111 -9.02 19.08 26.52
C ASP A 111 -8.47 17.72 26.97
N TYR A 112 -7.17 17.67 27.24
CA TYR A 112 -6.63 16.71 28.19
C TYR A 112 -6.05 17.51 29.36
N GLN A 113 -6.82 17.55 30.46
CA GLN A 113 -6.30 17.93 31.77
C GLN A 113 -5.36 16.84 32.28
N ILE A 114 -4.13 17.23 32.61
CA ILE A 114 -3.14 16.39 33.29
C ILE A 114 -3.42 16.49 34.80
N TYR A 115 -3.65 15.34 35.46
CA TYR A 115 -3.59 15.22 36.93
C TYR A 115 -2.14 15.06 37.39
#